data_AF-A0A414ZQY9-F1
#
_entry.id   AF-A0A414ZQY9-F1
#
_cell.length_a   1.000
_cell.length_b   1.000
_cell.length_c   1.000
_cell.angle_alpha   90.00
_cell.angle_beta   90.00
_cell.angle_gamma   90.00
#
_symmetry.space_group_name_H-M   'P 1'
#
loop_
_entity.id
_entity.type
_entity.pdbx_description
1 polymer ?
#
loop_
_entity_poly.entity_id
_entity_poly.type
_entity_poly.pdbx_seq_one_letter_code
_entity_poly.pdbx_strand_id
1 'polypeptide(L)'
;MASYGGRYFDGGYGRDSKGGRSIYNERLNNFKEQAPNLNDIEFMCCDYQNFSDYKNCVFYFDPPYKDTKQYSKQSIDYDSFYDFLRKLSENNIVLISEYNMPDDFKCIWQKERKVLQKSDRVTGEKAVEKLFEIRE
;
A
#
# COMPACT_ATOMS: atom_id res chain seq x y z
N MET A 1 -6.35 -5.46 17.02
CA MET A 1 -6.74 -4.17 16.39
C MET A 1 -6.67 -3.03 17.40
N ALA A 2 -5.48 -2.60 17.77
CA ALA A 2 -5.27 -1.36 18.51
C ALA A 2 -3.77 -1.07 18.54
N SER A 3 -3.04 -1.22 17.43
CA SER A 3 -1.59 -1.02 17.49
C SER A 3 -1.23 0.46 17.46
N TYR A 4 -0.25 0.88 18.28
CA TYR A 4 0.27 2.24 18.24
C TYR A 4 0.96 2.47 16.89
N GLY A 5 0.55 3.53 16.18
CA GLY A 5 0.98 3.80 14.81
C GLY A 5 0.42 2.86 13.73
N GLY A 6 -0.53 1.97 14.05
CA GLY A 6 -1.20 1.12 13.05
C GLY A 6 -0.38 -0.06 12.51
N ARG A 7 0.77 -0.37 13.12
CA ARG A 7 1.63 -1.49 12.69
C ARG A 7 1.04 -2.84 13.07
N TYR A 8 1.17 -3.83 12.20
CA TYR A 8 0.79 -5.21 12.51
C TYR A 8 1.88 -5.85 13.40
N PHE A 9 1.50 -6.34 14.59
CA PHE A 9 2.34 -7.00 15.61
C PHE A 9 3.47 -6.20 16.29
N ASP A 10 4.15 -5.28 15.61
CA ASP A 10 5.40 -4.66 16.11
C ASP A 10 5.23 -3.26 16.72
N GLY A 11 4.00 -2.72 16.73
CA GLY A 11 3.75 -1.32 17.13
C GLY A 11 3.40 -1.10 18.61
N GLY A 12 3.21 -2.14 19.43
CA GLY A 12 2.59 -2.00 20.76
C GLY A 12 1.10 -1.63 20.66
N TYR A 13 0.41 -1.32 21.77
CA TYR A 13 -1.01 -0.95 21.75
C TYR A 13 -1.23 0.58 21.82
N GLY A 14 -2.03 1.12 20.91
CA GLY A 14 -2.46 2.52 20.87
C GLY A 14 -3.26 2.85 22.13
N ARG A 15 -2.80 3.87 22.84
CA ARG A 15 -3.45 4.41 24.03
C ARG A 15 -3.89 5.83 23.75
N ASP A 16 -5.05 6.19 24.27
CA ASP A 16 -5.46 7.58 24.35
C ASP A 16 -4.56 8.31 25.35
N SER A 17 -3.95 9.42 24.94
CA SER A 17 -3.07 10.22 25.79
C SER A 17 -3.84 11.17 26.72
N LYS A 18 -5.12 11.42 26.46
CA LYS A 18 -5.95 12.38 27.21
C LYS A 18 -7.00 11.73 28.13
N GLY A 19 -7.28 10.45 27.92
CA GLY A 19 -8.30 9.70 28.65
C GLY A 19 -9.72 10.02 28.16
N GLY A 20 -10.58 9.00 28.14
CA GLY A 20 -12.00 9.13 27.77
C GLY A 20 -12.38 8.62 26.38
N ARG A 21 -11.41 8.32 25.50
CA ARG A 21 -11.69 7.66 24.22
C ARG A 21 -11.35 6.18 24.22
N SER A 22 -12.30 5.35 23.77
CA SER A 22 -12.04 3.95 23.45
C SER A 22 -11.71 3.82 21.96
N ILE A 23 -10.43 4.02 21.62
CA ILE A 23 -9.89 3.87 20.24
C ILE A 23 -10.28 2.49 19.65
N TYR A 24 -10.33 1.46 20.49
CA TYR A 24 -10.74 0.13 20.09
C TYR A 24 -12.21 0.10 19.63
N ASN A 25 -13.14 0.66 20.42
CA ASN A 25 -14.56 0.65 20.10
C ASN A 25 -14.85 1.49 18.85
N GLU A 26 -14.20 2.65 18.71
CA GLU A 26 -14.33 3.48 17.51
C GLU A 26 -13.92 2.72 16.25
N ARG A 27 -12.75 2.05 16.27
CA ARG A 27 -12.29 1.25 15.14
C ARG A 27 -13.21 0.06 14.86
N LEU A 28 -13.67 -0.63 15.90
CA LEU A 28 -14.57 -1.77 15.76
C LEU A 28 -15.90 -1.36 15.11
N ASN A 29 -16.49 -0.23 15.55
CA ASN A 29 -17.73 0.28 14.98
C ASN A 29 -17.55 0.66 13.50
N ASN A 30 -16.47 1.37 13.17
CA ASN A 30 -16.15 1.70 11.78
C ASN A 30 -16.00 0.45 10.89
N PHE A 31 -15.34 -0.60 11.40
CA PHE A 31 -15.23 -1.86 10.65
C PHE A 31 -16.58 -2.55 10.49
N LYS A 32 -17.43 -2.55 11.52
CA LYS A 32 -18.78 -3.12 11.44
C LYS A 32 -19.66 -2.40 10.42
N GLU A 33 -19.51 -1.08 10.28
CA GLU A 33 -20.22 -0.29 9.28
C GLU A 33 -19.70 -0.55 7.85
N GLN A 34 -18.40 -0.79 7.69
CA GLN A 34 -17.78 -1.04 6.37
C GLN A 34 -17.93 -2.49 5.91
N ALA A 35 -17.94 -3.45 6.84
CA ALA A 35 -17.95 -4.88 6.54
C ALA A 35 -19.09 -5.32 5.60
N PRO A 36 -20.34 -4.82 5.74
CA PRO A 36 -21.42 -5.17 4.81
C PRO A 36 -21.20 -4.68 3.38
N ASN A 37 -20.29 -3.75 3.13
CA ASN A 37 -19.95 -3.27 1.77
C ASN A 37 -18.79 -4.06 1.16
N LEU A 38 -18.12 -4.93 1.93
CA LEU A 38 -17.00 -5.76 1.50
C LEU A 38 -17.48 -7.16 1.12
N ASN A 39 -18.47 -7.24 0.21
CA ASN A 39 -18.97 -8.51 -0.31
C ASN A 39 -18.24 -8.91 -1.60
N ASP A 40 -18.29 -10.21 -1.92
CA ASP A 40 -17.74 -10.78 -3.15
C ASP A 40 -16.22 -10.55 -3.31
N ILE A 41 -15.49 -10.61 -2.19
CA ILE A 41 -14.03 -10.49 -2.14
C ILE A 41 -13.40 -11.85 -1.85
N GLU A 42 -12.52 -12.30 -2.74
CA GLU A 42 -11.67 -13.46 -2.51
C GLU A 42 -10.34 -13.02 -1.90
N PHE A 43 -10.01 -13.58 -0.73
CA PHE A 43 -8.72 -13.33 -0.07
C PHE A 43 -7.75 -14.47 -0.38
N MET A 44 -6.61 -14.13 -0.98
CA MET A 44 -5.59 -15.10 -1.36
C MET A 44 -4.24 -14.73 -0.74
N CYS A 45 -3.47 -15.75 -0.35
CA CYS A 45 -2.07 -15.61 0.03
C CYS A 45 -1.23 -16.38 -0.99
N CYS A 46 -0.85 -15.70 -2.07
CA CYS A 46 -0.08 -16.28 -3.17
C CYS A 46 0.91 -15.25 -3.73
N ASP A 47 1.76 -15.71 -4.64
CA ASP A 47 2.62 -14.82 -5.41
C ASP A 47 1.80 -14.00 -6.42
N TYR A 48 2.27 -12.80 -6.74
CA TYR A 48 1.60 -11.91 -7.71
C TYR A 48 1.65 -12.48 -9.13
N GLN A 49 2.63 -13.34 -9.44
CA GLN A 49 2.77 -13.96 -10.75
C GLN A 49 1.60 -14.90 -11.10
N ASN A 50 0.85 -15.37 -10.11
CA ASN A 50 -0.32 -16.23 -10.33
C ASN A 50 -1.44 -15.56 -11.14
N PHE A 51 -1.38 -14.24 -11.33
CA PHE A 51 -2.36 -13.46 -12.07
C PHE A 51 -1.91 -13.12 -13.49
N SER A 52 -0.81 -13.71 -14.00
CA SER A 52 -0.26 -13.42 -15.33
C SER A 52 -1.25 -13.60 -16.48
N ASP A 53 -2.16 -14.57 -16.35
CA ASP A 53 -3.03 -15.01 -17.43
C ASP A 53 -4.38 -14.27 -17.46
N TYR A 54 -4.62 -13.39 -16.49
CA TYR A 54 -5.84 -12.59 -16.39
C TYR A 54 -5.84 -11.49 -17.46
N LYS A 55 -7.02 -11.21 -18.00
CA LYS A 55 -7.24 -10.23 -19.08
C LYS A 55 -8.48 -9.40 -18.81
N ASN A 56 -8.52 -8.18 -19.33
CA ASN A 56 -9.62 -7.23 -19.15
C ASN A 56 -9.90 -6.88 -17.68
N CYS A 57 -8.85 -6.88 -16.85
CA CYS A 57 -8.92 -6.53 -15.44
C CYS A 57 -8.25 -5.18 -15.16
N VAL A 58 -8.56 -4.62 -13.99
CA VAL A 58 -7.82 -3.51 -13.40
C VAL A 58 -6.99 -4.07 -12.26
N PHE A 59 -5.68 -3.95 -12.35
CA PHE A 59 -4.75 -4.35 -11.30
C PHE A 59 -4.23 -3.11 -10.56
N TYR A 60 -4.29 -3.15 -9.24
CA TYR A 60 -3.70 -2.14 -8.37
C TYR A 60 -2.62 -2.80 -7.51
N PHE A 61 -1.39 -2.32 -7.63
CA PHE A 61 -0.24 -2.78 -6.87
C PHE A 61 0.21 -1.74 -5.86
N ASP A 62 0.36 -2.16 -4.61
CA ASP A 62 0.97 -1.37 -3.53
C ASP A 62 2.12 -2.19 -2.90
N PRO A 63 3.23 -2.38 -3.64
CA PRO A 63 4.36 -3.13 -3.12
C PRO A 63 5.03 -2.38 -1.96
N PRO A 64 5.86 -3.04 -1.14
CA PRO A 64 6.87 -2.33 -0.35
C PRO A 64 7.62 -1.35 -1.25
N TYR A 65 7.68 -0.08 -0.87
CA TYR A 65 8.32 0.91 -1.73
C TYR A 65 9.82 0.64 -1.87
N LYS A 66 10.36 0.83 -3.06
CA LYS A 66 11.78 0.61 -3.34
C LYS A 66 12.62 1.48 -2.41
N ASP A 67 13.68 0.89 -1.86
CA ASP A 67 14.58 1.52 -0.89
C ASP A 67 13.94 1.95 0.45
N THR A 68 12.75 1.45 0.77
CA THR A 68 12.11 1.64 2.09
C THR A 68 12.25 0.40 2.99
N LYS A 69 11.73 0.48 4.22
CA LYS A 69 11.78 -0.64 5.18
C LYS A 69 10.97 -1.82 4.60
N GLN A 70 11.69 -2.81 4.09
CA GLN A 70 11.09 -4.04 3.56
C GLN A 70 10.53 -4.92 4.68
N TYR A 71 9.61 -5.81 4.31
CA TYR A 71 9.17 -6.87 5.20
C TYR A 71 10.35 -7.82 5.47
N SER A 72 10.61 -8.11 6.74
CA SER A 72 11.80 -8.84 7.22
C SER A 72 12.07 -10.22 6.58
N LYS A 73 11.10 -10.78 5.85
CA LYS A 73 11.17 -12.14 5.27
C LYS A 73 11.03 -12.16 3.75
N GLN A 74 10.88 -11.01 3.08
CA GLN A 74 10.59 -10.96 1.66
C GLN A 74 11.43 -9.88 0.98
N SER A 75 12.15 -10.30 -0.07
CA SER A 75 12.83 -9.42 -1.01
C SER A 75 12.11 -9.50 -2.35
N ILE A 76 11.65 -8.36 -2.87
CA ILE A 76 11.10 -8.27 -4.22
C ILE A 76 12.25 -7.91 -5.16
N ASP A 77 12.41 -8.68 -6.22
CA ASP A 77 13.21 -8.26 -7.36
C ASP A 77 12.37 -7.29 -8.20
N TYR A 78 12.67 -6.00 -8.07
CA TYR A 78 11.90 -4.94 -8.72
C TYR A 78 12.04 -4.98 -10.24
N ASP A 79 13.17 -5.44 -10.78
CA ASP A 79 13.37 -5.47 -12.23
C ASP A 79 12.47 -6.54 -12.86
N SER A 80 12.47 -7.75 -12.29
CA SER A 80 11.54 -8.81 -12.66
C SER A 80 10.08 -8.41 -12.45
N PHE A 81 9.78 -7.67 -11.40
CA PHE A 81 8.43 -7.18 -11.11
C PHE A 81 7.97 -6.16 -12.16
N TYR A 82 8.81 -5.20 -12.57
CA TYR A 82 8.44 -4.24 -13.60
C TYR A 82 8.20 -4.90 -14.95
N ASP A 83 9.02 -5.89 -15.32
CA ASP A 83 8.80 -6.68 -16.54
C ASP A 83 7.49 -7.46 -16.49
N PHE A 84 7.11 -7.97 -15.32
CA PHE A 84 5.80 -8.58 -15.12
C PHE A 84 4.66 -7.58 -15.32
N LEU A 85 4.76 -6.38 -14.75
CA LEU A 85 3.73 -5.34 -14.92
C LEU A 85 3.55 -4.91 -16.38
N ARG A 86 4.65 -4.81 -17.13
CA ARG A 86 4.62 -4.51 -18.58
C ARG A 86 3.81 -5.56 -19.33
N LYS A 87 4.16 -6.84 -19.17
CA LYS A 87 3.44 -7.96 -19.81
C LYS A 87 1.96 -7.99 -19.40
N LEU A 88 1.67 -7.71 -18.14
CA LEU A 88 0.29 -7.67 -17.66
C LEU A 88 -0.50 -6.54 -18.31
N SER A 89 0.14 -5.39 -18.58
CA SER A 89 -0.48 -4.21 -19.16
C SER A 89 -0.88 -4.36 -20.64
N GLU A 90 -0.34 -5.35 -21.35
CA GLU A 90 -0.73 -5.69 -22.73
C GLU A 90 -2.22 -6.01 -22.86
N ASN A 91 -2.84 -6.53 -21.80
CA ASN A 91 -4.24 -6.98 -21.81
C ASN A 91 -5.08 -6.38 -20.67
N ASN A 92 -4.48 -5.50 -19.85
CA ASN A 92 -5.08 -5.01 -18.60
C ASN A 92 -4.70 -3.57 -18.31
N ILE A 93 -5.47 -2.93 -17.41
CA ILE A 93 -5.08 -1.64 -16.84
C ILE A 93 -4.28 -1.91 -15.56
N VAL A 94 -3.03 -1.44 -15.51
CA VAL A 94 -2.15 -1.64 -14.36
C VAL A 94 -1.85 -0.31 -13.69
N LEU A 95 -2.16 -0.24 -12.40
CA LEU A 95 -1.93 0.92 -11.53
C LEU A 95 -0.97 0.53 -10.42
N ILE A 96 -0.03 1.41 -10.08
CA ILE A 96 0.95 1.16 -9.03
C ILE A 96 1.27 2.41 -8.21
N SER A 97 1.18 2.28 -6.88
CA SER A 97 1.64 3.30 -5.93
C SER A 97 3.11 3.08 -5.60
N GLU A 98 3.93 4.12 -5.81
CA GLU A 98 5.38 4.07 -5.55
C GLU A 98 5.95 5.50 -5.44
N TYR A 99 7.18 5.68 -4.93
CA TYR A 99 7.85 6.98 -5.01
C TYR A 99 8.43 7.28 -6.40
N ASN A 100 9.00 6.27 -7.05
CA ASN A 100 9.63 6.39 -8.37
C ASN A 100 9.46 5.08 -9.14
N MET A 101 9.10 5.20 -10.42
CA MET A 101 8.97 4.09 -11.36
C MET A 101 9.82 4.37 -12.61
N PRO A 102 10.13 3.34 -13.42
CA PRO A 102 10.75 3.51 -14.73
C PRO A 102 9.95 4.46 -15.65
N ASP A 103 10.62 5.07 -16.63
CA ASP A 103 10.07 6.17 -17.46
C ASP A 103 8.87 5.76 -18.34
N ASP A 104 8.74 4.46 -18.64
CA ASP A 104 7.59 3.90 -19.37
C ASP A 104 6.29 3.89 -18.55
N PHE A 105 6.37 4.08 -17.23
CA PHE A 105 5.21 4.20 -16.35
C PHE A 105 4.79 5.67 -16.25
N LYS A 106 3.57 5.98 -16.69
CA LYS A 106 3.04 7.33 -16.66
C LYS A 106 2.54 7.68 -15.27
N CYS A 107 3.12 8.71 -14.65
CA CYS A 107 2.57 9.28 -13.42
C CYS A 107 1.23 9.96 -13.71
N ILE A 108 0.14 9.45 -13.12
CA ILE A 108 -1.22 9.99 -13.29
C ILE A 108 -1.69 10.80 -12.07
N TRP A 109 -1.03 10.63 -10.93
CA TRP A 109 -1.32 11.38 -9.72
C TRP A 109 -0.09 11.49 -8.83
N GLN A 110 0.06 12.64 -8.16
CA GLN A 110 1.09 12.81 -7.14
C GLN A 110 0.63 13.78 -6.06
N LYS A 111 1.07 13.56 -4.82
CA LYS A 111 0.76 14.45 -3.69
C LYS A 111 1.90 14.51 -2.70
N GLU A 112 2.28 15.73 -2.33
CA GLU A 112 3.23 15.97 -1.24
C GLU A 112 2.57 15.63 0.11
N ARG A 113 3.29 14.85 0.92
CA ARG A 113 2.93 14.45 2.28
C ARG A 113 4.07 14.77 3.23
N LYS A 114 3.73 15.31 4.40
CA LYS A 114 4.68 15.45 5.51
C LYS A 114 4.77 14.13 6.27
N VAL A 115 5.97 13.57 6.34
CA VAL A 115 6.29 12.37 7.11
C VAL A 115 6.78 12.80 8.49
N LEU A 116 5.94 12.56 9.50
CA LEU A 116 6.21 12.87 10.91
C LEU A 116 6.53 11.62 11.73
N GLN A 117 7.19 10.63 11.12
CA GLN A 117 7.39 9.30 11.73
C GLN A 117 8.62 9.19 12.64
N LYS A 118 9.51 10.19 12.70
CA LYS A 118 10.65 10.20 13.62
C LYS A 118 10.41 11.18 14.77
N SER A 119 10.66 10.73 16.00
CA SER A 119 10.46 11.48 17.24
C SER A 119 11.47 12.60 17.48
N ASP A 120 12.54 12.67 16.67
CA ASP A 120 13.73 13.51 16.86
C ASP A 120 13.81 14.72 15.91
N ARG A 121 12.84 14.93 15.02
CA ARG A 121 12.94 15.96 13.98
C ARG A 121 12.16 17.24 14.28
N VAL A 122 12.89 18.35 14.22
CA VAL A 122 12.40 19.74 14.25
C VAL A 122 11.72 20.14 12.93
N THR A 123 12.02 19.44 11.83
CA THR A 123 11.45 19.66 10.48
C THR A 123 10.94 18.34 9.90
N GLY A 124 9.65 18.30 9.51
CA GLY A 124 9.04 17.13 8.87
C GLY A 124 9.65 16.87 7.49
N GLU A 125 10.05 15.64 7.22
CA GLU A 125 10.47 15.25 5.87
C GLU A 125 9.27 15.30 4.93
N LYS A 126 9.52 15.73 3.69
CA LYS A 126 8.54 15.70 2.62
C LYS A 126 8.74 14.41 1.82
N ALA A 127 7.68 13.61 1.71
CA ALA A 127 7.60 12.54 0.74
C ALA A 127 6.55 12.91 -0.30
N VAL A 128 6.76 12.52 -1.56
CA VAL A 128 5.76 12.72 -2.62
C VAL A 128 5.25 11.35 -3.00
N GLU A 129 4.04 11.02 -2.56
CA GLU A 129 3.39 9.79 -3.00
C GLU A 129 2.90 9.96 -4.43
N LYS A 130 3.12 8.95 -5.27
CA LYS A 130 2.75 8.97 -6.67
C LYS A 130 1.97 7.71 -7.03
N LEU A 131 1.08 7.85 -8.00
CA LEU A 131 0.38 6.76 -8.64
C LEU A 131 0.77 6.76 -10.11
N PHE A 132 1.25 5.61 -10.56
CA PHE A 132 1.65 5.38 -11.94
C PHE A 132 0.68 4.44 -12.63
N GLU A 133 0.58 4.60 -13.93
CA GLU A 133 -0.21 3.78 -14.83
C GLU A 133 0.65 3.32 -15.99
N ILE A 134 0.49 2.06 -16.38
CA ILE A 134 1.03 1.52 -17.62
C ILE A 134 -0.10 0.85 -18.40
N ARG A 135 -0.13 1.12 -19.71
CA ARG A 135 -1.09 0.57 -20.68
C ARG A 135 -0.36 0.49 -22.02
N GLU A 136 -0.35 -0.67 -22.65
CA GLU A 136 0.08 -0.86 -24.04
C GLU A 136 -1.10 -0.81 -25.02
#